data_AF-A0A924R9L4-F1
#
_entry.id   AF-A0A924R9L4-F1
#
_cell.length_a   1.000
_cell.length_b   1.000
_cell.length_c   1.000
_cell.angle_alpha   90.00
_cell.angle_beta   90.00
_cell.angle_gamma   90.00
#
_symmetry.space_group_name_H-M   'P 1'
#
loop_
_entity.id
_entity.type
_entity.pdbx_description
1 polymer ?
#
loop_
_entity_poly.entity_id
_entity_poly.type
_entity_poly.pdbx_seq_one_letter_code
_entity_poly.pdbx_strand_id
1 'polypeptide(L)'
;MLFTSNGSIPNTGQSIVLGNIGSNGGGTVTGFGSPSIVSGTIYQSDPTTAQGAKDLLLAYNDLYTRTATMAGGVVLVGSTVNPGVYSQGGAGSLAGNITLDAKGDSNALFIFITGGALTIGAGTSISLINNASAANVFWVANGAISMATMSTMKGTMIANGAISIGANCNTEGRMFSIDGALPTYNLTAVLPLDYSTTIWTGAGGTNKWFTASNWTHNIPASFVNALIPSTLFAGRLFPLLDSGTAIVDSLTIVSPGSLVVLSTLHVKGAIISSGTFDMSNGTLEMNGTVAQVLASGLFTGNTISNLILSNNTTLSGPLSIAGTLSFSGSNDTLTTGGYLTLKSTALGTARIADLTNASQNTGNAIIGTVTIERYIPRKRAWRLLSAPVAAMGAPTINAAWQEGNGGTANSSVSGYGTQITGGSAISGFDQNITGNPSVKVFINESNTVVGLPATGTNVPISTYPGYFIFVRGDRETNLMQGTNAALSNTTLRIIGQTNKDSIASAINAAGITMVGNPYCSTINFDLLSKINVASKFYVWDAQTVGSLGYGGYVTVSKNGATYDVSPAGTTVTQYIASGAAFFTESSNGLKGLLTIKEADKSSGGSDQLFKEIESPVGKVAVNLLNSDSSL
;
A
#
# COMPACT_ATOMS: atom_id res chain seq x y z
N MET A 1 -1.03 30.77 -13.65
CA MET A 1 -1.34 31.90 -12.77
C MET A 1 -2.04 33.01 -13.55
N LEU A 2 -1.39 33.53 -14.60
CA LEU A 2 -2.05 34.33 -15.64
C LEU A 2 -2.25 33.44 -16.86
N PHE A 3 -3.45 33.34 -17.40
CA PHE A 3 -3.67 32.51 -18.58
C PHE A 3 -4.80 33.04 -19.45
N THR A 4 -4.64 32.93 -20.77
CA THR A 4 -5.72 33.15 -21.74
C THR A 4 -5.77 32.00 -22.74
N SER A 5 -6.98 31.46 -22.97
CA SER A 5 -7.19 30.45 -24.02
C SER A 5 -7.12 31.08 -25.42
N ASN A 6 -7.55 32.35 -25.56
CA ASN A 6 -7.54 33.09 -26.81
C ASN A 6 -7.34 34.60 -26.55
N GLY A 7 -6.11 35.09 -26.59
CA GLY A 7 -5.78 36.50 -26.43
C GLY A 7 -4.29 36.77 -26.17
N SER A 8 -3.91 38.04 -26.08
CA SER A 8 -2.55 38.45 -25.68
C SER A 8 -2.46 38.72 -24.17
N ILE A 9 -1.26 38.58 -23.60
CA ILE A 9 -0.98 38.97 -22.21
C ILE A 9 0.18 39.99 -22.20
N PRO A 10 -0.08 41.28 -22.49
CA PRO A 10 0.93 42.32 -22.41
C PRO A 10 1.11 42.84 -20.98
N ASN A 11 2.34 43.16 -20.61
CA ASN A 11 2.68 43.86 -19.37
C ASN A 11 3.21 45.26 -19.64
N THR A 12 2.71 46.23 -18.88
CA THR A 12 3.20 47.61 -18.80
C THR A 12 3.86 47.86 -17.45
N GLY A 13 5.05 48.46 -17.45
CA GLY A 13 5.79 48.75 -16.22
C GLY A 13 6.37 47.50 -15.54
N GLN A 14 6.62 47.57 -14.24
CA GLN A 14 7.30 46.50 -13.49
C GLN A 14 6.30 45.65 -12.72
N SER A 15 6.13 44.40 -13.13
CA SER A 15 5.25 43.45 -12.46
C SER A 15 6.03 42.36 -11.72
N ILE A 16 5.46 41.85 -10.63
CA ILE A 16 5.93 40.66 -9.89
C ILE A 16 4.85 39.60 -10.04
N VAL A 17 5.15 38.50 -10.72
CA VAL A 17 4.24 37.38 -10.95
C VAL A 17 4.88 36.11 -10.42
N LEU A 18 4.44 35.66 -9.24
CA LEU A 18 4.97 34.45 -8.61
C LEU A 18 4.21 33.19 -9.08
N GLY A 19 4.36 32.85 -10.36
CA GLY A 19 3.75 31.67 -10.97
C GLY A 19 3.78 31.70 -12.51
N ASN A 20 3.23 30.66 -13.14
CA ASN A 20 3.27 30.50 -14.60
C ASN A 20 2.36 31.50 -15.34
N ILE A 21 2.79 31.94 -16.52
CA ILE A 21 2.03 32.79 -17.43
C ILE A 21 1.84 32.03 -18.75
N GLY A 22 0.65 32.07 -19.37
CA GLY A 22 0.46 31.36 -20.63
C GLY A 22 -0.58 31.96 -21.57
N SER A 23 -0.29 31.94 -22.87
CA SER A 23 -1.28 32.16 -23.92
C SER A 23 -1.37 30.92 -24.81
N ASN A 24 -2.57 30.37 -24.98
CA ASN A 24 -2.79 29.22 -25.86
C ASN A 24 -3.00 29.60 -27.33
N GLY A 25 -3.50 30.80 -27.62
CA GLY A 25 -3.87 31.23 -28.96
C GLY A 25 -4.33 32.69 -28.96
N GLY A 26 -4.56 33.28 -30.14
CA GLY A 26 -5.12 34.65 -30.25
C GLY A 26 -4.19 35.81 -29.86
N GLY A 27 -2.95 35.52 -29.43
CA GLY A 27 -1.96 36.52 -29.06
C GLY A 27 -0.76 35.92 -28.33
N THR A 28 0.14 36.78 -27.85
CA THR A 28 1.38 36.36 -27.16
C THR A 28 1.51 37.01 -25.78
N VAL A 29 2.22 36.34 -24.88
CA VAL A 29 2.77 36.94 -23.65
C VAL A 29 3.92 37.89 -23.99
N THR A 30 3.87 39.15 -23.54
CA THR A 30 4.89 40.18 -23.82
C THR A 30 5.09 41.13 -22.63
N GLY A 31 6.24 41.80 -22.55
CA GLY A 31 6.49 42.86 -21.54
C GLY A 31 6.91 42.39 -20.15
N PHE A 32 7.05 41.08 -19.90
CA PHE A 32 7.49 40.50 -18.61
C PHE A 32 9.02 40.34 -18.47
N GLY A 33 9.79 41.07 -19.27
CA GLY A 33 11.25 41.12 -19.12
C GLY A 33 11.69 41.97 -17.92
N SER A 34 12.98 41.92 -17.60
CA SER A 34 13.60 42.78 -16.57
C SER A 34 13.18 44.25 -16.76
N PRO A 35 12.75 44.97 -15.71
CA PRO A 35 12.88 44.65 -14.28
C PRO A 35 11.71 43.84 -13.67
N SER A 36 10.77 43.33 -14.48
CA SER A 36 9.70 42.47 -13.97
C SER A 36 10.25 41.13 -13.47
N ILE A 37 9.59 40.55 -12.46
CA ILE A 37 9.95 39.27 -11.87
C ILE A 37 8.86 38.26 -12.20
N VAL A 38 9.23 37.15 -12.84
CA VAL A 38 8.36 35.99 -13.02
C VAL A 38 9.08 34.78 -12.42
N SER A 39 8.49 34.13 -11.41
CA SER A 39 9.11 32.96 -10.76
C SER A 39 8.75 31.64 -11.43
N GLY A 40 7.76 31.65 -12.33
CA GLY A 40 7.31 30.47 -13.08
C GLY A 40 7.71 30.50 -14.55
N THR A 41 7.22 29.52 -15.30
CA THR A 41 7.47 29.40 -16.74
C THR A 41 6.47 30.23 -17.54
N ILE A 42 6.94 30.88 -18.60
CA ILE A 42 6.11 31.53 -19.62
C ILE A 42 5.86 30.53 -20.76
N TYR A 43 4.61 30.18 -20.98
CA TYR A 43 4.16 29.27 -22.04
C TYR A 43 3.52 30.03 -23.20
N GLN A 44 3.78 29.58 -24.42
CA GLN A 44 3.24 30.18 -25.64
C GLN A 44 2.83 29.07 -26.60
N SER A 45 1.52 28.88 -26.80
CA SER A 45 0.92 27.94 -27.75
C SER A 45 1.63 26.58 -27.78
N ASP A 46 1.53 25.84 -26.68
CA ASP A 46 2.14 24.53 -26.50
C ASP A 46 1.10 23.48 -26.00
N PRO A 47 1.47 22.20 -25.87
CA PRO A 47 0.55 21.18 -25.36
C PRO A 47 0.01 21.48 -23.96
N THR A 48 0.80 22.16 -23.11
CA THR A 48 0.40 22.56 -21.75
C THR A 48 -0.71 23.61 -21.79
N THR A 49 -0.56 24.65 -22.61
CA THR A 49 -1.58 25.69 -22.78
C THR A 49 -2.82 25.14 -23.47
N ALA A 50 -2.67 24.17 -24.37
CA ALA A 50 -3.80 23.53 -25.04
C ALA A 50 -4.66 22.73 -24.08
N GLN A 51 -4.03 22.03 -23.13
CA GLN A 51 -4.76 21.36 -22.05
C GLN A 51 -5.35 22.38 -21.07
N GLY A 52 -4.59 23.40 -20.70
CA GLY A 52 -5.06 24.48 -19.82
C GLY A 52 -6.32 25.19 -20.36
N ALA A 53 -6.44 25.37 -21.68
CA ALA A 53 -7.63 25.95 -22.31
C ALA A 53 -8.87 25.06 -22.14
N LYS A 54 -8.71 23.74 -22.25
CA LYS A 54 -9.81 22.77 -22.04
C LYS A 54 -10.24 22.74 -20.58
N ASP A 55 -9.27 22.67 -19.66
CA ASP A 55 -9.53 22.63 -18.22
C ASP A 55 -10.19 23.92 -17.74
N LEU A 56 -9.78 25.07 -18.28
CA LEU A 56 -10.41 26.35 -17.99
C LEU A 56 -11.88 26.39 -18.44
N LEU A 57 -12.18 25.90 -19.63
CA LEU A 57 -13.56 25.86 -20.14
C LEU A 57 -14.45 24.94 -19.28
N LEU A 58 -13.93 23.80 -18.85
CA LEU A 58 -14.63 22.90 -17.92
C LEU A 58 -14.90 23.58 -16.58
N ALA A 59 -13.89 24.23 -16.00
CA ALA A 59 -14.02 24.95 -14.74
C ALA A 59 -15.05 26.09 -14.82
N TYR A 60 -15.04 26.86 -15.91
CA TYR A 60 -16.03 27.91 -16.14
C TYR A 60 -17.45 27.34 -16.23
N ASN A 61 -17.66 26.29 -17.00
CA ASN A 61 -18.99 25.69 -17.17
C ASN A 61 -19.54 25.11 -15.85
N ASP A 62 -18.69 24.47 -15.04
CA ASP A 62 -19.09 24.01 -13.70
C ASP A 62 -19.47 25.18 -12.80
N LEU A 63 -18.59 26.18 -12.66
CA LEU A 63 -18.81 27.28 -11.74
C LEU A 63 -20.00 28.17 -12.16
N TYR A 64 -20.14 28.46 -13.46
CA TYR A 64 -21.21 29.33 -13.98
C TYR A 64 -22.61 28.72 -13.83
N THR A 65 -22.71 27.38 -13.73
CA THR A 65 -23.98 26.67 -13.57
C THR A 65 -24.36 26.40 -12.11
N ARG A 66 -23.51 26.78 -11.14
CA ARG A 66 -23.83 26.59 -9.70
C ARG A 66 -25.06 27.41 -9.31
N THR A 67 -25.99 26.74 -8.63
CA THR A 67 -27.20 27.38 -8.09
C THR A 67 -26.84 28.33 -6.96
N ALA A 68 -27.43 29.54 -6.97
CA ALA A 68 -27.25 30.52 -5.90
C ALA A 68 -27.79 29.98 -4.57
N THR A 69 -27.00 30.10 -3.50
CA THR A 69 -27.37 29.67 -2.15
C THR A 69 -27.61 30.85 -1.22
N MET A 70 -27.20 32.05 -1.63
CA MET A 70 -27.30 33.27 -0.85
C MET A 70 -28.27 34.26 -1.50
N ALA A 71 -29.03 34.98 -0.66
CA ALA A 71 -29.84 36.10 -1.11
C ALA A 71 -28.95 37.33 -1.35
N GLY A 72 -28.89 37.82 -2.59
CA GLY A 72 -28.08 38.98 -2.99
C GLY A 72 -27.38 38.80 -4.33
N GLY A 73 -27.04 39.91 -4.98
CA GLY A 73 -26.28 39.93 -6.23
C GLY A 73 -24.78 40.14 -6.01
N VAL A 74 -24.03 40.32 -7.10
CA VAL A 74 -22.59 40.60 -7.09
C VAL A 74 -22.36 42.11 -7.18
N VAL A 75 -23.07 42.85 -6.33
CA VAL A 75 -22.83 44.28 -6.09
C VAL A 75 -22.42 44.42 -4.63
N LEU A 76 -21.12 44.44 -4.37
CA LEU A 76 -20.54 44.38 -3.03
C LEU A 76 -19.82 45.69 -2.72
N VAL A 77 -20.28 46.38 -1.69
CA VAL A 77 -19.70 47.67 -1.28
C VAL A 77 -19.49 47.66 0.23
N GLY A 78 -18.24 47.63 0.67
CA GLY A 78 -17.92 47.70 2.11
C GLY A 78 -18.50 46.57 2.97
N SER A 79 -18.84 45.42 2.38
CA SER A 79 -19.66 44.38 3.01
C SER A 79 -18.84 43.29 3.69
N THR A 80 -19.42 42.62 4.69
CA THR A 80 -18.98 41.29 5.15
C THR A 80 -19.88 40.23 4.52
N VAL A 81 -19.27 39.23 3.91
CA VAL A 81 -19.91 38.23 3.06
C VAL A 81 -19.67 36.85 3.67
N ASN A 82 -20.76 36.09 3.82
CA ASN A 82 -20.71 34.71 4.32
C ASN A 82 -20.48 33.71 3.17
N PRO A 83 -20.07 32.46 3.46
CA PRO A 83 -19.83 31.45 2.44
C PRO A 83 -21.09 31.13 1.64
N GLY A 84 -20.92 30.84 0.35
CA GLY A 84 -22.01 30.45 -0.54
C GLY A 84 -21.81 30.90 -1.99
N VAL A 85 -22.85 30.67 -2.78
CA VAL A 85 -22.93 31.06 -4.19
C VAL A 85 -23.83 32.29 -4.32
N TYR A 86 -23.26 33.36 -4.86
CA TYR A 86 -23.93 34.62 -5.19
C TYR A 86 -24.02 34.73 -6.71
N SER A 87 -25.22 34.95 -7.24
CA SER A 87 -25.44 35.02 -8.70
C SER A 87 -26.25 36.25 -9.07
N GLN A 88 -25.84 36.91 -10.15
CA GLN A 88 -26.51 38.06 -10.72
C GLN A 88 -26.59 37.90 -12.23
N GLY A 89 -27.80 37.99 -12.80
CA GLY A 89 -28.01 37.80 -14.24
C GLY A 89 -27.38 38.88 -15.14
N GLY A 90 -27.01 40.03 -14.58
CA GLY A 90 -26.36 41.14 -15.27
C GLY A 90 -24.92 41.38 -14.81
N ALA A 91 -24.42 42.60 -15.04
CA ALA A 91 -23.09 43.01 -14.61
C ALA A 91 -23.02 43.16 -13.08
N GLY A 92 -21.87 42.79 -12.50
CA GLY A 92 -21.56 42.96 -11.08
C GLY A 92 -20.55 44.09 -10.85
N SER A 93 -20.45 44.56 -9.61
CA SER A 93 -19.45 45.53 -9.20
C SER A 93 -18.95 45.33 -7.77
N LEU A 94 -17.66 45.55 -7.54
CA LEU A 94 -17.03 45.53 -6.23
C LEU A 94 -16.47 46.92 -5.90
N ALA A 95 -16.65 47.40 -4.68
CA ALA A 95 -16.07 48.65 -4.21
C ALA A 95 -15.77 48.65 -2.69
N GLY A 96 -14.73 49.39 -2.29
CA GLY A 96 -14.33 49.52 -0.89
C GLY A 96 -13.77 48.22 -0.29
N ASN A 97 -13.87 48.08 1.04
CA ASN A 97 -13.32 46.94 1.77
C ASN A 97 -14.38 45.83 1.94
N ILE A 98 -14.18 44.71 1.25
CA ILE A 98 -15.06 43.55 1.34
C ILE A 98 -14.36 42.49 2.20
N THR A 99 -15.10 41.92 3.16
CA THR A 99 -14.60 40.87 4.05
C THR A 99 -15.30 39.56 3.73
N LEU A 100 -14.54 38.51 3.44
CA LEU A 100 -15.06 37.15 3.29
C LEU A 100 -14.83 36.40 4.60
N ASP A 101 -15.91 36.06 5.29
CA ASP A 101 -15.90 35.44 6.60
C ASP A 101 -16.31 33.97 6.50
N ALA A 102 -15.35 33.06 6.68
CA ALA A 102 -15.63 31.63 6.57
C ALA A 102 -16.28 31.03 7.82
N LYS A 103 -16.58 31.83 8.85
CA LYS A 103 -17.25 31.39 10.08
C LYS A 103 -16.56 30.21 10.78
N GLY A 104 -15.24 30.08 10.59
CA GLY A 104 -14.43 29.01 11.16
C GLY A 104 -14.29 27.77 10.26
N ASP A 105 -15.00 27.69 9.14
CA ASP A 105 -14.92 26.57 8.20
C ASP A 105 -13.82 26.78 7.16
N SER A 106 -12.71 26.03 7.28
CA SER A 106 -11.59 26.09 6.34
C SER A 106 -11.92 25.58 4.93
N ASN A 107 -13.06 24.90 4.74
CA ASN A 107 -13.56 24.45 3.44
C ASN A 107 -14.62 25.40 2.84
N ALA A 108 -14.93 26.51 3.51
CA ALA A 108 -15.91 27.48 3.05
C ALA A 108 -15.60 27.98 1.63
N LEU A 109 -16.62 27.89 0.74
CA LEU A 109 -16.55 28.36 -0.63
C LEU A 109 -17.24 29.72 -0.78
N PHE A 110 -16.64 30.61 -1.57
CA PHE A 110 -17.23 31.88 -1.98
C PHE A 110 -17.23 31.93 -3.51
N ILE A 111 -18.39 31.80 -4.13
CA ILE A 111 -18.53 31.78 -5.60
C ILE A 111 -19.41 32.95 -6.00
N PHE A 112 -18.87 33.87 -6.80
CA PHE A 112 -19.55 35.05 -7.32
C PHE A 112 -19.72 34.93 -8.83
N ILE A 113 -20.96 34.90 -9.31
CA ILE A 113 -21.31 34.66 -10.72
C ILE A 113 -22.03 35.89 -11.28
N THR A 114 -21.52 36.45 -12.37
CA THR A 114 -22.18 37.54 -13.12
C THR A 114 -22.51 37.10 -14.53
N GLY A 115 -23.75 37.35 -14.96
CA GLY A 115 -24.21 37.10 -16.34
C GLY A 115 -23.68 38.12 -17.35
N GLY A 116 -23.05 39.20 -16.87
CA GLY A 116 -22.29 40.16 -17.66
C GLY A 116 -20.93 40.49 -17.03
N ALA A 117 -20.39 41.66 -17.36
CA ALA A 117 -19.08 42.11 -16.87
C ALA A 117 -19.00 42.24 -15.34
N LEU A 118 -17.80 42.07 -14.78
CA LEU A 118 -17.51 42.36 -13.37
C LEU A 118 -16.51 43.52 -13.27
N THR A 119 -16.96 44.61 -12.66
CA THR A 119 -16.13 45.81 -12.45
C THR A 119 -15.62 45.88 -11.01
N ILE A 120 -14.32 45.91 -10.82
CA ILE A 120 -13.69 46.08 -9.51
C ILE A 120 -13.20 47.53 -9.44
N GLY A 121 -13.84 48.34 -8.59
CA GLY A 121 -13.56 49.76 -8.43
C GLY A 121 -12.17 50.03 -7.85
N ALA A 122 -11.66 51.24 -8.06
CA ALA A 122 -10.31 51.61 -7.61
C ALA A 122 -10.19 51.51 -6.08
N GLY A 123 -9.06 50.96 -5.60
CA GLY A 123 -8.83 50.78 -4.16
C GLY A 123 -9.70 49.70 -3.50
N THR A 124 -10.39 48.84 -4.26
CA THR A 124 -11.15 47.73 -3.68
C THR A 124 -10.20 46.77 -2.96
N SER A 125 -10.55 46.34 -1.75
CA SER A 125 -9.75 45.42 -0.96
C SER A 125 -10.56 44.23 -0.47
N ILE A 126 -10.11 43.02 -0.76
CA ILE A 126 -10.70 41.77 -0.26
C ILE A 126 -9.89 41.27 0.92
N SER A 127 -10.53 41.12 2.08
CA SER A 127 -9.95 40.52 3.28
C SER A 127 -10.58 39.16 3.58
N LEU A 128 -9.79 38.23 4.08
CA LEU A 128 -10.21 36.87 4.44
C LEU A 128 -10.08 36.71 5.95
N ILE A 129 -11.16 36.29 6.62
CA ILE A 129 -11.16 36.07 8.07
C ILE A 129 -11.75 34.71 8.43
N ASN A 130 -11.50 34.26 9.66
CA ASN A 130 -12.09 33.05 10.25
C ASN A 130 -11.94 31.80 9.36
N ASN A 131 -10.72 31.52 8.91
CA ASN A 131 -10.33 30.41 8.02
C ASN A 131 -10.72 30.55 6.53
N ALA A 132 -11.17 31.73 6.08
CA ALA A 132 -11.41 31.96 4.66
C ALA A 132 -10.10 31.90 3.87
N SER A 133 -10.16 31.35 2.66
CA SER A 133 -9.00 31.05 1.84
C SER A 133 -9.13 31.59 0.43
N ALA A 134 -8.08 32.22 -0.09
CA ALA A 134 -8.04 32.68 -1.48
C ALA A 134 -8.13 31.51 -2.49
N ALA A 135 -7.81 30.28 -2.10
CA ALA A 135 -7.98 29.11 -2.95
C ALA A 135 -9.46 28.73 -3.15
N ASN A 136 -10.35 29.13 -2.22
CA ASN A 136 -11.77 28.79 -2.20
C ASN A 136 -12.68 29.97 -2.65
N VAL A 137 -12.10 31.03 -3.20
CA VAL A 137 -12.82 32.21 -3.69
C VAL A 137 -12.77 32.23 -5.22
N PHE A 138 -13.94 32.33 -5.85
CA PHE A 138 -14.11 32.33 -7.31
C PHE A 138 -14.94 33.52 -7.78
N TRP A 139 -14.41 34.28 -8.74
CA TRP A 139 -15.07 35.39 -9.40
C TRP A 139 -15.28 35.03 -10.87
N VAL A 140 -16.52 34.76 -11.26
CA VAL A 140 -16.87 34.20 -12.57
C VAL A 140 -17.77 35.16 -13.32
N ALA A 141 -17.30 35.65 -14.47
CA ALA A 141 -18.04 36.59 -15.30
C ALA A 141 -18.31 36.03 -16.69
N ASN A 142 -19.57 36.06 -17.13
CA ASN A 142 -19.94 35.87 -18.53
C ASN A 142 -19.75 37.19 -19.30
N GLY A 143 -18.52 37.66 -19.33
CA GLY A 143 -18.11 38.94 -19.88
C GLY A 143 -16.73 39.32 -19.35
N ALA A 144 -16.32 40.57 -19.60
CA ALA A 144 -15.02 41.05 -19.15
C ALA A 144 -14.96 41.26 -17.63
N ILE A 145 -13.77 41.06 -17.05
CA ILE A 145 -13.44 41.49 -15.69
C ILE A 145 -12.49 42.69 -15.80
N SER A 146 -12.83 43.80 -15.15
CA SER A 146 -11.99 45.00 -15.15
C SER A 146 -11.61 45.37 -13.72
N MET A 147 -10.32 45.33 -13.41
CA MET A 147 -9.78 45.71 -12.10
C MET A 147 -9.11 47.07 -12.16
N ALA A 148 -9.71 48.07 -11.51
CA ALA A 148 -9.15 49.41 -11.45
C ALA A 148 -7.96 49.49 -10.49
N THR A 149 -7.24 50.61 -10.56
CA THR A 149 -5.93 50.83 -9.90
C THR A 149 -5.98 50.64 -8.38
N MET A 150 -4.82 50.30 -7.80
CA MET A 150 -4.61 50.16 -6.36
C MET A 150 -5.54 49.16 -5.65
N SER A 151 -6.10 48.19 -6.38
CA SER A 151 -6.98 47.17 -5.79
C SER A 151 -6.19 45.99 -5.24
N THR A 152 -6.67 45.38 -4.15
CA THR A 152 -6.13 44.14 -3.57
C THR A 152 -7.18 43.03 -3.65
N MET A 153 -6.95 42.02 -4.49
CA MET A 153 -7.90 40.93 -4.72
C MET A 153 -7.41 39.60 -4.14
N LYS A 154 -8.38 38.78 -3.73
CA LYS A 154 -8.19 37.38 -3.29
C LYS A 154 -9.08 36.49 -4.16
N GLY A 155 -8.58 35.36 -4.64
CA GLY A 155 -9.39 34.39 -5.38
C GLY A 155 -9.00 34.18 -6.84
N THR A 156 -9.69 33.24 -7.48
CA THR A 156 -9.55 32.91 -8.89
C THR A 156 -10.57 33.70 -9.71
N MET A 157 -10.10 34.57 -10.61
CA MET A 157 -10.92 35.31 -11.58
C MET A 157 -11.00 34.53 -12.89
N ILE A 158 -12.22 34.28 -13.37
CA ILE A 158 -12.50 33.59 -14.64
C ILE A 158 -13.46 34.46 -15.46
N ALA A 159 -13.03 34.86 -16.64
CA ALA A 159 -13.81 35.70 -17.55
C ALA A 159 -14.08 34.98 -18.87
N ASN A 160 -15.34 34.95 -19.30
CA ASN A 160 -15.71 34.68 -20.69
C ASN A 160 -15.56 35.97 -21.53
N GLY A 161 -14.36 36.54 -21.49
CA GLY A 161 -14.05 37.87 -21.98
C GLY A 161 -12.66 38.30 -21.48
N ALA A 162 -12.24 39.52 -21.83
CA ALA A 162 -10.95 40.05 -21.39
C ALA A 162 -10.88 40.25 -19.85
N ILE A 163 -9.67 40.14 -19.30
CA ILE A 163 -9.37 40.52 -17.90
C ILE A 163 -8.37 41.68 -17.92
N SER A 164 -8.83 42.90 -17.65
CA SER A 164 -7.97 44.11 -17.69
C SER A 164 -7.55 44.55 -16.29
N ILE A 165 -6.24 44.65 -16.05
CA ILE A 165 -5.68 45.00 -14.75
C ILE A 165 -5.04 46.39 -14.77
N GLY A 166 -5.58 47.30 -13.96
CA GLY A 166 -5.05 48.64 -13.74
C GLY A 166 -3.75 48.66 -12.91
N ALA A 167 -3.07 49.81 -12.92
CA ALA A 167 -1.80 50.02 -12.25
C ALA A 167 -1.81 49.69 -10.74
N ASN A 168 -0.73 49.08 -10.26
CA ASN A 168 -0.40 48.90 -8.85
C ASN A 168 -1.43 48.05 -8.07
N CYS A 169 -2.03 47.06 -8.74
CA CYS A 169 -2.90 46.10 -8.07
C CYS A 169 -2.11 44.95 -7.45
N ASN A 170 -2.63 44.40 -6.34
CA ASN A 170 -2.11 43.21 -5.70
C ASN A 170 -3.13 42.07 -5.80
N THR A 171 -2.70 40.86 -6.12
CA THR A 171 -3.58 39.69 -6.20
C THR A 171 -2.96 38.48 -5.52
N GLU A 172 -3.70 37.84 -4.61
CA GLU A 172 -3.43 36.47 -4.19
C GLU A 172 -4.48 35.58 -4.85
N GLY A 173 -4.13 34.95 -5.96
CA GLY A 173 -5.14 34.45 -6.88
C GLY A 173 -4.64 33.91 -8.20
N ARG A 174 -5.60 33.74 -9.11
CA ARG A 174 -5.39 33.34 -10.50
C ARG A 174 -6.26 34.20 -11.41
N MET A 175 -5.81 34.48 -12.63
CA MET A 175 -6.55 35.27 -13.62
C MET A 175 -6.60 34.49 -14.93
N PHE A 176 -7.81 34.09 -15.32
CA PHE A 176 -8.06 33.20 -16.44
C PHE A 176 -9.09 33.78 -17.40
N SER A 177 -8.65 34.08 -18.62
CA SER A 177 -9.49 34.55 -19.71
C SER A 177 -9.79 33.41 -20.68
N ILE A 178 -11.06 33.20 -21.02
CA ILE A 178 -11.46 32.23 -22.05
C ILE A 178 -11.29 32.85 -23.44
N ASP A 179 -11.82 34.06 -23.64
CA ASP A 179 -11.81 34.72 -24.94
C ASP A 179 -11.56 36.23 -24.76
N GLY A 180 -10.27 36.60 -24.71
CA GLY A 180 -9.87 37.98 -24.54
C GLY A 180 -8.45 38.14 -24.02
N ALA A 181 -7.92 39.36 -24.22
CA ALA A 181 -6.61 39.74 -23.71
C ALA A 181 -6.59 39.88 -22.18
N LEU A 182 -5.40 39.74 -21.61
CA LEU A 182 -5.12 39.93 -20.18
C LEU A 182 -4.00 40.98 -19.99
N PRO A 183 -4.26 42.28 -20.24
CA PRO A 183 -3.26 43.31 -20.02
C PRO A 183 -3.01 43.56 -18.53
N THR A 184 -1.74 43.78 -18.18
CA THR A 184 -1.29 44.06 -16.81
C THR A 184 -0.48 45.35 -16.73
N TYR A 185 -0.56 46.03 -15.58
CA TYR A 185 0.22 47.24 -15.31
C TYR A 185 0.69 47.25 -13.84
N ASN A 186 2.01 47.21 -13.61
CA ASN A 186 2.63 47.25 -12.27
C ASN A 186 1.96 46.28 -11.29
N LEU A 187 1.66 45.08 -11.75
CA LEU A 187 0.90 44.10 -11.01
C LEU A 187 1.83 43.36 -10.04
N THR A 188 1.42 43.23 -8.77
CA THR A 188 1.95 42.19 -7.89
C THR A 188 0.93 41.07 -7.81
N ALA A 189 1.35 39.87 -8.16
CA ALA A 189 0.47 38.73 -8.16
C ALA A 189 1.23 37.52 -7.59
N VAL A 190 0.56 36.83 -6.68
CA VAL A 190 1.04 35.59 -6.08
C VAL A 190 -0.05 34.55 -6.20
N LEU A 191 0.33 33.27 -6.35
CA LEU A 191 -0.64 32.21 -6.20
C LEU A 191 -1.23 32.25 -4.77
N PRO A 192 -2.51 31.87 -4.58
CA PRO A 192 -2.99 31.54 -3.24
C PRO A 192 -1.99 30.61 -2.59
N LEU A 193 -1.65 30.85 -1.31
CA LEU A 193 -0.79 29.95 -0.55
C LEU A 193 -1.27 28.53 -0.84
N ASP A 194 -0.41 27.79 -1.51
CA ASP A 194 -0.78 26.57 -2.16
C ASP A 194 -0.98 25.54 -1.07
N TYR A 195 -2.24 25.15 -0.89
CA TYR A 195 -2.62 23.91 -0.21
C TYR A 195 -1.99 22.67 -0.88
N SER A 196 -1.09 22.83 -1.86
CA SER A 196 -0.28 21.74 -2.42
C SER A 196 0.51 21.05 -1.32
N THR A 197 0.84 21.74 -0.23
CA THR A 197 1.48 21.13 0.94
C THR A 197 0.83 21.61 2.23
N THR A 198 0.54 20.67 3.12
CA THR A 198 0.12 20.94 4.49
C THR A 198 1.14 20.34 5.45
N ILE A 199 1.54 21.12 6.45
CA ILE A 199 2.63 20.76 7.36
C ILE A 199 2.02 20.33 8.69
N TRP A 200 2.49 19.20 9.22
CA TRP A 200 2.13 18.78 10.57
C TRP A 200 2.72 19.74 11.60
N THR A 201 1.86 20.31 12.42
CA THR A 201 2.24 21.24 13.49
C THR A 201 1.98 20.68 14.88
N GLY A 202 1.08 19.69 15.02
CA GLY A 202 0.60 19.17 16.30
C GLY A 202 -0.14 20.20 17.16
N ALA A 203 -0.60 21.33 16.58
CA ALA A 203 -1.17 22.44 17.33
C ALA A 203 -2.56 22.16 17.92
N GLY A 204 -3.24 21.11 17.47
CA GLY A 204 -4.53 20.65 18.02
C GLY A 204 -4.43 19.94 19.36
N GLY A 205 -3.23 19.81 19.95
CA GLY A 205 -3.03 19.19 21.26
C GLY A 205 -3.16 17.66 21.26
N THR A 206 -3.27 17.04 20.08
CA THR A 206 -3.34 15.59 19.91
C THR A 206 -2.28 15.14 18.91
N ASN A 207 -2.01 13.84 18.86
CA ASN A 207 -1.21 13.23 17.78
C ASN A 207 -2.09 12.70 16.62
N LYS A 208 -3.41 12.89 16.64
CA LYS A 208 -4.32 12.20 15.73
C LYS A 208 -4.28 12.83 14.33
N TRP A 209 -4.01 12.02 13.31
CA TRP A 209 -3.91 12.46 11.91
C TRP A 209 -5.12 13.30 11.46
N PHE A 210 -6.33 12.89 11.84
CA PHE A 210 -7.59 13.53 11.43
C PHE A 210 -8.03 14.71 12.31
N THR A 211 -7.17 15.20 13.22
CA THR A 211 -7.45 16.48 13.90
C THR A 211 -6.98 17.61 12.99
N ALA A 212 -7.93 18.31 12.35
CA ALA A 212 -7.61 19.35 11.35
C ALA A 212 -6.66 20.45 11.88
N SER A 213 -6.81 20.84 13.14
CA SER A 213 -5.95 21.84 13.80
C SER A 213 -4.51 21.38 14.04
N ASN A 214 -4.17 20.10 13.80
CA ASN A 214 -2.78 19.64 13.79
C ASN A 214 -2.04 20.01 12.50
N TRP A 215 -2.70 20.53 11.49
CA TRP A 215 -2.12 20.86 10.20
C TRP A 215 -2.14 22.37 9.93
N THR A 216 -1.17 22.90 9.18
CA THR A 216 -1.12 24.35 8.86
C THR A 216 -2.32 24.84 8.07
N HIS A 217 -2.98 23.95 7.32
CA HIS A 217 -4.07 24.30 6.43
C HIS A 217 -5.32 23.46 6.70
N ASN A 218 -5.22 22.15 6.50
CA ASN A 218 -6.26 21.15 6.78
C ASN A 218 -5.60 19.76 6.74
N ILE A 219 -6.39 18.73 7.07
CA ILE A 219 -6.00 17.33 6.87
C ILE A 219 -5.65 17.14 5.38
N PRO A 220 -4.50 16.54 5.05
CA PRO A 220 -4.14 16.23 3.67
C PRO A 220 -5.24 15.45 2.94
N ALA A 221 -5.43 15.78 1.66
CA ALA A 221 -6.29 15.08 0.72
C ALA A 221 -5.48 14.60 -0.49
N SER A 222 -6.13 13.95 -1.46
CA SER A 222 -5.49 13.29 -2.61
C SER A 222 -4.73 14.19 -3.60
N PHE A 223 -4.78 15.50 -3.43
CA PHE A 223 -4.06 16.50 -4.23
C PHE A 223 -3.13 17.38 -3.36
N VAL A 224 -2.94 16.99 -2.09
CA VAL A 224 -2.19 17.73 -1.08
C VAL A 224 -1.06 16.86 -0.55
N ASN A 225 0.15 17.38 -0.62
CA ASN A 225 1.33 16.80 0.00
C ASN A 225 1.24 16.96 1.53
N ALA A 226 1.65 15.92 2.24
CA ALA A 226 1.85 15.98 3.68
C ALA A 226 3.33 16.13 3.99
N LEU A 227 3.69 17.15 4.78
CA LEU A 227 5.03 17.31 5.32
C LEU A 227 5.01 17.13 6.84
N ILE A 228 5.80 16.17 7.32
CA ILE A 228 6.08 15.99 8.73
C ILE A 228 7.46 16.58 9.01
N PRO A 229 7.55 17.70 9.75
CA PRO A 229 8.79 18.43 9.93
C PRO A 229 9.73 17.73 10.91
N SER A 230 10.99 18.18 10.94
CA SER A 230 12.01 17.69 11.86
C SER A 230 11.77 18.10 13.32
N THR A 231 11.03 19.17 13.56
CA THR A 231 10.78 19.73 14.89
C THR A 231 9.35 20.20 15.05
N LEU A 232 8.87 20.15 16.29
CA LEU A 232 7.60 20.74 16.71
C LEU A 232 7.86 21.65 17.90
N PHE A 233 6.93 22.56 18.17
CA PHE A 233 6.95 23.34 19.41
C PHE A 233 6.84 22.42 20.63
N ALA A 234 7.39 22.88 21.77
CA ALA A 234 7.38 22.13 23.02
C ALA A 234 5.97 21.64 23.40
N GLY A 235 5.87 20.38 23.82
CA GLY A 235 4.62 19.74 24.22
C GLY A 235 3.76 19.19 23.08
N ARG A 236 4.17 19.36 21.81
CA ARG A 236 3.44 18.82 20.66
C ARG A 236 3.98 17.45 20.25
N LEU A 237 3.10 16.63 19.67
CA LEU A 237 3.38 15.25 19.30
C LEU A 237 3.40 15.09 17.77
N PHE A 238 4.25 14.18 17.29
CA PHE A 238 4.26 13.73 15.91
C PHE A 238 3.01 12.88 15.57
N PRO A 239 2.61 12.79 14.30
CA PRO A 239 1.35 12.19 13.90
C PRO A 239 1.28 10.67 14.12
N LEU A 240 0.09 10.25 14.52
CA LEU A 240 -0.39 8.88 14.62
C LEU A 240 -1.67 8.75 13.79
N LEU A 241 -1.67 7.80 12.85
CA LEU A 241 -2.83 7.39 12.06
C LEU A 241 -3.36 6.06 12.60
N ASP A 242 -4.30 6.11 13.52
CA ASP A 242 -4.83 4.94 14.26
C ASP A 242 -6.25 4.53 13.90
N SER A 243 -6.89 5.29 13.01
CA SER A 243 -8.25 5.06 12.55
C SER A 243 -8.42 5.66 11.15
N GLY A 244 -9.46 5.26 10.41
CA GLY A 244 -9.79 5.84 9.10
C GLY A 244 -8.77 5.57 7.99
N THR A 245 -8.99 6.18 6.84
CA THR A 245 -8.11 6.10 5.67
C THR A 245 -7.58 7.48 5.34
N ALA A 246 -6.28 7.70 5.54
CA ALA A 246 -5.62 8.94 5.14
C ALA A 246 -5.26 8.87 3.66
N ILE A 247 -5.35 10.00 2.95
CA ILE A 247 -4.97 10.09 1.55
C ILE A 247 -4.13 11.34 1.37
N VAL A 248 -2.96 11.19 0.73
CA VAL A 248 -2.06 12.29 0.38
C VAL A 248 -1.73 12.22 -1.11
N ASP A 249 -1.32 13.35 -1.69
CA ASP A 249 -0.57 13.29 -2.95
C ASP A 249 0.81 12.69 -2.66
N SER A 250 1.78 13.47 -2.17
CA SER A 250 3.08 12.96 -1.72
C SER A 250 3.27 13.08 -0.21
N LEU A 251 4.11 12.21 0.37
CA LEU A 251 4.45 12.23 1.80
C LEU A 251 5.93 12.55 1.97
N THR A 252 6.24 13.55 2.78
CA THR A 252 7.61 13.86 3.22
C THR A 252 7.73 13.77 4.74
N ILE A 253 8.72 13.03 5.23
CA ILE A 253 9.06 12.94 6.66
C ILE A 253 10.53 13.35 6.83
N VAL A 254 10.76 14.44 7.56
CA VAL A 254 12.11 14.99 7.77
C VAL A 254 12.64 14.56 9.12
N SER A 255 13.84 13.98 9.16
CA SER A 255 14.50 13.58 10.41
C SER A 255 14.66 14.74 11.41
N PRO A 256 14.43 14.54 12.71
CA PRO A 256 14.01 13.31 13.42
C PRO A 256 12.48 13.10 13.49
N GLY A 257 11.69 13.79 12.66
CA GLY A 257 10.24 13.65 12.62
C GLY A 257 9.77 12.22 12.40
N SER A 258 8.55 11.94 12.85
CA SER A 258 7.99 10.58 12.86
C SER A 258 6.56 10.52 12.36
N LEU A 259 6.19 9.42 11.70
CA LEU A 259 4.82 9.01 11.43
C LEU A 259 4.63 7.57 11.86
N VAL A 260 3.61 7.31 12.67
CA VAL A 260 3.15 5.95 12.98
C VAL A 260 1.80 5.70 12.32
N VAL A 261 1.67 4.61 11.58
CA VAL A 261 0.43 4.20 10.91
C VAL A 261 -0.01 2.83 11.43
N LEU A 262 -1.18 2.81 12.08
CA LEU A 262 -1.87 1.61 12.54
C LEU A 262 -3.16 1.33 11.73
N SER A 263 -3.61 2.30 10.92
CA SER A 263 -4.75 2.17 9.99
C SER A 263 -4.27 2.19 8.53
N THR A 264 -5.02 2.80 7.61
CA THR A 264 -4.71 2.81 6.17
C THR A 264 -4.22 4.18 5.69
N LEU A 265 -3.10 4.21 4.97
CA LEU A 265 -2.57 5.40 4.29
C LEU A 265 -2.49 5.14 2.78
N HIS A 266 -3.11 6.00 1.99
CA HIS A 266 -3.01 6.02 0.53
C HIS A 266 -2.03 7.12 0.10
N VAL A 267 -1.10 6.78 -0.78
CA VAL A 267 -0.15 7.72 -1.35
C VAL A 267 -0.20 7.64 -2.88
N LYS A 268 -0.46 8.77 -3.53
CA LYS A 268 -0.53 8.85 -4.99
C LYS A 268 0.80 9.20 -5.66
N GLY A 269 1.58 10.04 -4.99
CA GLY A 269 2.86 10.55 -5.43
C GLY A 269 4.02 9.80 -4.80
N ALA A 270 5.07 10.54 -4.47
CA ALA A 270 6.28 9.98 -3.87
C ALA A 270 6.17 9.89 -2.34
N ILE A 271 6.88 8.90 -1.76
CA ILE A 271 7.19 8.87 -0.34
C ILE A 271 8.67 9.19 -0.19
N ILE A 272 8.98 10.25 0.55
CA ILE A 272 10.34 10.66 0.89
C ILE A 272 10.45 10.67 2.41
N SER A 273 11.30 9.82 2.96
CA SER A 273 11.52 9.80 4.41
C SER A 273 13.01 9.80 4.74
N SER A 274 13.41 10.75 5.58
CA SER A 274 14.68 10.74 6.32
C SER A 274 14.44 10.55 7.82
N GLY A 275 13.18 10.63 8.27
CA GLY A 275 12.76 10.41 9.64
C GLY A 275 12.25 8.99 9.89
N THR A 276 11.48 8.82 10.96
CA THR A 276 10.90 7.52 11.34
C THR A 276 9.55 7.35 10.66
N PHE A 277 9.43 6.37 9.76
CA PHE A 277 8.14 5.95 9.21
C PHE A 277 7.81 4.55 9.71
N ASP A 278 6.90 4.43 10.67
CA ASP A 278 6.48 3.16 11.24
C ASP A 278 5.17 2.68 10.62
N MET A 279 5.28 1.61 9.84
CA MET A 279 4.19 0.91 9.16
C MET A 279 4.05 -0.53 9.68
N SER A 280 4.58 -0.83 10.87
CA SER A 280 4.66 -2.18 11.43
C SER A 280 3.30 -2.85 11.68
N ASN A 281 2.21 -2.08 11.76
CA ASN A 281 0.85 -2.59 11.99
C ASN A 281 -0.20 -2.07 10.99
N GLY A 282 0.12 -1.05 10.20
CA GLY A 282 -0.82 -0.41 9.27
C GLY A 282 -0.85 -1.00 7.86
N THR A 283 -1.59 -0.32 6.98
CA THR A 283 -1.70 -0.63 5.56
C THR A 283 -1.25 0.56 4.73
N LEU A 284 -0.32 0.34 3.81
CA LEU A 284 0.03 1.32 2.78
C LEU A 284 -0.64 0.91 1.46
N GLU A 285 -1.31 1.85 0.80
CA GLU A 285 -1.80 1.71 -0.57
C GLU A 285 -1.04 2.65 -1.50
N MET A 286 -0.45 2.07 -2.55
CA MET A 286 0.19 2.81 -3.64
C MET A 286 -0.84 3.02 -4.75
N ASN A 287 -1.48 4.19 -4.79
CA ASN A 287 -2.62 4.48 -5.67
C ASN A 287 -2.40 5.67 -6.62
N GLY A 288 -1.15 5.86 -7.03
CA GLY A 288 -0.77 6.86 -8.03
C GLY A 288 -1.34 6.60 -9.41
N THR A 289 -1.35 7.64 -10.24
CA THR A 289 -1.69 7.54 -11.68
C THR A 289 -0.45 7.38 -12.57
N VAL A 290 0.74 7.46 -11.97
CA VAL A 290 2.06 7.25 -12.60
C VAL A 290 2.79 6.21 -11.78
N ALA A 291 3.58 5.34 -12.42
CA ALA A 291 4.34 4.30 -11.74
C ALA A 291 5.13 4.85 -10.53
N GLN A 292 4.98 4.19 -9.38
CA GLN A 292 5.55 4.62 -8.11
C GLN A 292 6.81 3.84 -7.75
N VAL A 293 7.60 4.40 -6.83
CA VAL A 293 8.82 3.78 -6.32
C VAL A 293 8.78 3.79 -4.80
N LEU A 294 9.02 2.63 -4.20
CA LEU A 294 9.38 2.52 -2.79
C LEU A 294 10.90 2.54 -2.68
N ALA A 295 11.42 3.68 -2.24
CA ALA A 295 12.84 3.87 -2.01
C ALA A 295 13.37 2.94 -0.90
N SER A 296 14.69 2.68 -0.93
CA SER A 296 15.35 1.92 0.14
C SER A 296 15.30 2.69 1.47
N GLY A 297 15.14 1.98 2.59
CA GLY A 297 15.27 2.59 3.92
C GLY A 297 14.08 3.44 4.37
N LEU A 298 12.94 3.40 3.65
CA LEU A 298 11.79 4.25 3.98
C LEU A 298 11.17 3.94 5.34
N PHE A 299 11.04 2.66 5.68
CA PHE A 299 10.27 2.19 6.83
C PHE A 299 11.20 1.75 7.97
N THR A 300 10.70 1.87 9.20
CA THR A 300 11.35 1.33 10.39
C THR A 300 11.61 -0.17 10.19
N GLY A 301 12.89 -0.57 10.24
CA GLY A 301 13.31 -1.95 9.99
C GLY A 301 13.03 -2.46 8.58
N ASN A 302 12.85 -1.58 7.58
CA ASN A 302 12.45 -1.92 6.21
C ASN A 302 11.19 -2.81 6.16
N THR A 303 10.30 -2.69 7.14
CA THR A 303 9.17 -3.60 7.32
C THR A 303 7.85 -2.84 7.29
N ILE A 304 6.88 -3.39 6.57
CA ILE A 304 5.48 -2.96 6.57
C ILE A 304 4.58 -4.15 6.90
N SER A 305 3.46 -3.90 7.56
CA SER A 305 2.47 -4.96 7.78
C SER A 305 1.75 -5.29 6.47
N ASN A 306 0.98 -4.35 5.91
CA ASN A 306 0.20 -4.60 4.70
C ASN A 306 0.55 -3.62 3.58
N LEU A 307 0.57 -4.14 2.35
CA LEU A 307 0.79 -3.37 1.12
C LEU A 307 -0.30 -3.66 0.10
N ILE A 308 -0.98 -2.62 -0.37
CA ILE A 308 -1.95 -2.67 -1.45
C ILE A 308 -1.36 -1.96 -2.67
N LEU A 309 -1.40 -2.65 -3.81
CA LEU A 309 -0.95 -2.15 -5.10
C LEU A 309 -2.20 -1.78 -5.91
N SER A 310 -2.34 -0.50 -6.22
CA SER A 310 -3.41 0.03 -7.10
C SER A 310 -2.80 0.74 -8.31
N ASN A 311 -1.49 0.52 -8.50
CA ASN A 311 -0.64 1.11 -9.51
C ASN A 311 0.67 0.32 -9.60
N ASN A 312 1.34 0.43 -10.75
CA ASN A 312 2.67 -0.12 -10.94
C ASN A 312 3.66 0.45 -9.92
N THR A 313 4.35 -0.42 -9.19
CA THR A 313 5.28 -0.04 -8.13
C THR A 313 6.60 -0.80 -8.24
N THR A 314 7.71 -0.10 -8.06
CA THR A 314 9.06 -0.69 -8.05
C THR A 314 9.71 -0.55 -6.68
N LEU A 315 10.37 -1.61 -6.23
CA LEU A 315 11.24 -1.56 -5.04
C LEU A 315 12.66 -1.17 -5.43
N SER A 316 13.22 -0.16 -4.78
CA SER A 316 14.62 0.25 -4.98
C SER A 316 15.56 -0.22 -3.86
N GLY A 317 15.08 -1.03 -2.93
CA GLY A 317 15.88 -1.66 -1.89
C GLY A 317 15.04 -2.60 -1.03
N PRO A 318 15.65 -3.24 0.00
CA PRO A 318 15.00 -4.25 0.82
C PRO A 318 13.66 -3.81 1.39
N LEU A 319 12.64 -4.64 1.24
CA LEU A 319 11.33 -4.47 1.86
C LEU A 319 10.83 -5.80 2.38
N SER A 320 10.45 -5.81 3.66
CA SER A 320 9.80 -6.93 4.32
C SER A 320 8.31 -6.65 4.48
N ILE A 321 7.48 -7.62 4.10
CA ILE A 321 6.04 -7.61 4.37
C ILE A 321 5.78 -8.63 5.47
N ALA A 322 5.11 -8.22 6.55
CA ALA A 322 4.77 -9.08 7.68
C ALA A 322 3.32 -9.62 7.63
N GLY A 323 2.43 -8.90 6.95
CA GLY A 323 1.01 -9.24 6.78
C GLY A 323 0.70 -9.59 5.33
N THR A 324 -0.13 -8.78 4.67
CA THR A 324 -0.65 -9.08 3.33
C THR A 324 -0.08 -8.17 2.25
N LEU A 325 0.41 -8.77 1.17
CA LEU A 325 0.57 -8.12 -0.14
C LEU A 325 -0.69 -8.38 -0.98
N SER A 326 -1.34 -7.33 -1.47
CA SER A 326 -2.53 -7.44 -2.31
C SER A 326 -2.56 -6.41 -3.43
N PHE A 327 -3.45 -6.63 -4.39
CA PHE A 327 -3.71 -5.74 -5.51
C PHE A 327 -5.18 -5.34 -5.49
N SER A 328 -5.49 -4.07 -5.77
CA SER A 328 -6.89 -3.62 -5.86
C SER A 328 -7.34 -3.31 -7.30
N GLY A 329 -6.41 -3.04 -8.22
CA GLY A 329 -6.68 -2.79 -9.64
C GLY A 329 -6.39 -3.97 -10.56
N SER A 330 -6.32 -3.69 -11.87
CA SER A 330 -5.94 -4.63 -12.93
C SER A 330 -4.72 -4.12 -13.66
N ASN A 331 -3.89 -5.03 -14.18
CA ASN A 331 -2.62 -4.75 -14.85
C ASN A 331 -1.58 -4.04 -13.95
N ASP A 332 -1.73 -4.16 -12.63
CA ASP A 332 -0.81 -3.58 -11.67
C ASP A 332 0.36 -4.55 -11.43
N THR A 333 1.56 -3.99 -11.41
CA THR A 333 2.80 -4.76 -11.27
C THR A 333 3.58 -4.31 -10.05
N LEU A 334 4.05 -5.28 -9.25
CA LEU A 334 5.14 -5.06 -8.30
C LEU A 334 6.46 -5.57 -8.89
N THR A 335 7.38 -4.67 -9.19
CA THR A 335 8.75 -5.02 -9.59
C THR A 335 9.64 -5.10 -8.35
N THR A 336 10.02 -6.32 -7.98
CA THR A 336 10.69 -6.59 -6.70
C THR A 336 12.19 -6.28 -6.70
N GLY A 337 12.86 -6.39 -7.85
CA GLY A 337 14.32 -6.28 -7.93
C GLY A 337 15.09 -7.32 -7.09
N GLY A 338 14.42 -8.38 -6.60
CA GLY A 338 14.98 -9.32 -5.63
C GLY A 338 14.98 -8.81 -4.18
N TYR A 339 14.35 -7.66 -3.91
CA TYR A 339 14.36 -7.01 -2.60
C TYR A 339 13.18 -7.36 -1.70
N LEU A 340 12.16 -8.06 -2.21
CA LEU A 340 10.97 -8.39 -1.44
C LEU A 340 11.20 -9.61 -0.55
N THR A 341 10.87 -9.48 0.74
CA THR A 341 10.78 -10.58 1.70
C THR A 341 9.36 -10.71 2.24
N LEU A 342 8.78 -11.91 2.14
CA LEU A 342 7.57 -12.27 2.87
C LEU A 342 8.00 -12.90 4.20
N LYS A 343 7.78 -12.19 5.30
CA LYS A 343 8.26 -12.58 6.63
C LYS A 343 7.43 -13.71 7.21
N SER A 344 8.06 -14.55 8.01
CA SER A 344 7.37 -15.54 8.84
C SER A 344 8.04 -15.60 10.19
N THR A 345 7.25 -15.42 11.24
CA THR A 345 7.71 -15.39 12.63
C THR A 345 6.72 -16.16 13.51
N ALA A 346 7.03 -16.29 14.81
CA ALA A 346 6.08 -16.83 15.77
C ALA A 346 4.73 -16.07 15.82
N LEU A 347 4.73 -14.79 15.45
CA LEU A 347 3.52 -13.94 15.47
C LEU A 347 2.63 -14.15 14.24
N GLY A 348 3.18 -14.66 13.14
CA GLY A 348 2.43 -14.92 11.92
C GLY A 348 3.30 -15.02 10.67
N THR A 349 2.69 -15.47 9.59
CA THR A 349 3.31 -15.56 8.26
C THR A 349 2.63 -14.64 7.27
N ALA A 350 3.45 -13.85 6.58
CA ALA A 350 3.04 -13.00 5.49
C ALA A 350 2.48 -13.80 4.31
N ARG A 351 1.61 -13.17 3.54
CA ARG A 351 0.96 -13.79 2.39
C ARG A 351 0.82 -12.85 1.20
N ILE A 352 0.70 -13.47 0.03
CA ILE A 352 0.19 -12.83 -1.18
C ILE A 352 -1.31 -13.16 -1.27
N ALA A 353 -2.16 -12.14 -1.33
CA ALA A 353 -3.59 -12.31 -1.53
C ALA A 353 -3.92 -12.87 -2.92
N ASP A 354 -5.20 -13.13 -3.17
CA ASP A 354 -5.71 -13.41 -4.51
C ASP A 354 -5.41 -12.22 -5.42
N LEU A 355 -4.57 -12.45 -6.45
CA LEU A 355 -4.18 -11.42 -7.41
C LEU A 355 -5.34 -10.99 -8.32
N THR A 356 -6.39 -11.80 -8.38
CA THR A 356 -7.55 -11.61 -9.26
C THR A 356 -8.74 -10.99 -8.55
N ASN A 357 -8.68 -10.76 -7.23
CA ASN A 357 -9.82 -10.29 -6.44
C ASN A 357 -11.12 -11.05 -6.77
N ALA A 358 -11.14 -12.35 -6.50
CA ALA A 358 -12.22 -13.27 -6.85
C ALA A 358 -12.56 -13.25 -8.35
N SER A 359 -11.54 -13.25 -9.21
CA SER A 359 -11.65 -13.19 -10.68
C SER A 359 -12.20 -11.87 -11.27
N GLN A 360 -12.28 -10.78 -10.48
CA GLN A 360 -12.68 -9.46 -10.97
C GLN A 360 -11.54 -8.70 -11.67
N ASN A 361 -10.30 -8.95 -11.26
CA ASN A 361 -9.10 -8.30 -11.74
C ASN A 361 -8.25 -9.25 -12.59
N THR A 362 -7.53 -8.71 -13.56
CA THR A 362 -6.64 -9.46 -14.45
C THR A 362 -5.32 -8.73 -14.67
N GLY A 363 -4.31 -9.44 -15.16
CA GLY A 363 -3.03 -8.83 -15.56
C GLY A 363 -2.10 -8.43 -14.41
N ASN A 364 -2.52 -8.59 -13.15
CA ASN A 364 -1.66 -8.29 -12.00
C ASN A 364 -0.45 -9.21 -11.92
N ALA A 365 0.71 -8.67 -11.58
CA ALA A 365 1.96 -9.41 -11.61
C ALA A 365 2.93 -9.01 -10.49
N ILE A 366 3.73 -9.98 -10.05
CA ILE A 366 4.93 -9.76 -9.25
C ILE A 366 6.11 -10.18 -10.11
N ILE A 367 6.99 -9.24 -10.43
CA ILE A 367 8.14 -9.45 -11.32
C ILE A 367 9.42 -9.48 -10.48
N GLY A 368 10.23 -10.51 -10.70
CA GLY A 368 11.48 -10.76 -9.98
C GLY A 368 11.34 -11.79 -8.86
N THR A 369 12.42 -12.01 -8.12
CA THR A 369 12.46 -13.00 -7.05
C THR A 369 11.95 -12.43 -5.72
N VAL A 370 11.39 -13.33 -4.91
CA VAL A 370 10.88 -13.04 -3.57
C VAL A 370 11.57 -14.00 -2.59
N THR A 371 12.01 -13.47 -1.45
CA THR A 371 12.44 -14.28 -0.31
C THR A 371 11.21 -14.67 0.49
N ILE A 372 10.90 -15.96 0.54
CA ILE A 372 9.72 -16.51 1.21
C ILE A 372 10.19 -17.20 2.47
N GLU A 373 9.84 -16.64 3.64
CA GLU A 373 10.17 -17.22 4.94
C GLU A 373 9.08 -18.18 5.43
N ARG A 374 9.52 -19.20 6.17
CA ARG A 374 8.68 -20.13 6.91
C ARG A 374 9.30 -20.37 8.28
N TYR A 375 8.69 -19.79 9.31
CA TYR A 375 9.04 -20.06 10.70
C TYR A 375 8.65 -21.48 11.08
N ILE A 376 9.59 -22.21 11.66
CA ILE A 376 9.43 -23.57 12.18
C ILE A 376 9.79 -23.55 13.67
N PRO A 377 8.81 -23.85 14.55
CA PRO A 377 9.08 -23.97 15.97
C PRO A 377 10.07 -25.07 16.33
N ARG A 378 10.78 -24.85 17.44
CA ARG A 378 11.78 -25.77 17.99
C ARG A 378 11.16 -27.12 18.37
N LYS A 379 11.31 -28.10 17.48
CA LYS A 379 10.94 -29.49 17.76
C LYS A 379 11.60 -30.42 16.76
N ARG A 380 12.33 -31.42 17.28
CA ARG A 380 12.75 -32.60 16.50
C ARG A 380 11.51 -33.33 16.01
N ALA A 381 11.11 -33.06 14.78
CA ALA A 381 9.96 -33.71 14.16
C ALA A 381 10.01 -33.55 12.65
N TRP A 382 9.34 -34.46 11.95
CA TRP A 382 9.13 -34.31 10.52
C TRP A 382 8.17 -33.14 10.26
N ARG A 383 8.40 -32.40 9.19
CA ARG A 383 7.48 -31.43 8.59
C ARG A 383 7.22 -31.90 7.17
N LEU A 384 5.97 -31.79 6.72
CA LEU A 384 5.62 -32.04 5.33
C LEU A 384 5.49 -30.69 4.61
N LEU A 385 6.56 -30.30 3.92
CA LEU A 385 6.70 -28.96 3.33
C LEU A 385 6.57 -28.99 1.81
N SER A 386 5.96 -27.95 1.25
CA SER A 386 6.00 -27.60 -0.17
C SER A 386 6.86 -26.35 -0.39
N ALA A 387 7.23 -26.09 -1.65
CA ALA A 387 7.92 -24.87 -2.05
C ALA A 387 7.00 -24.01 -2.93
N PRO A 388 6.52 -22.84 -2.45
CA PRO A 388 5.56 -22.02 -3.18
C PRO A 388 6.22 -21.10 -4.24
N VAL A 389 7.12 -21.68 -5.03
CA VAL A 389 7.87 -21.00 -6.11
C VAL A 389 7.59 -21.65 -7.45
N ALA A 390 7.70 -20.86 -8.51
CA ALA A 390 7.62 -21.34 -9.88
C ALA A 390 8.81 -22.26 -10.19
N ALA A 391 8.58 -23.30 -10.99
CA ALA A 391 9.62 -24.26 -11.36
C ALA A 391 10.75 -23.60 -12.18
N MET A 392 10.41 -22.65 -13.04
CA MET A 392 11.38 -21.89 -13.81
C MET A 392 12.18 -20.98 -12.86
N GLY A 393 13.50 -21.21 -12.79
CA GLY A 393 14.40 -20.44 -11.91
C GLY A 393 14.28 -20.80 -10.43
N ALA A 394 13.64 -21.92 -10.07
CA ALA A 394 13.61 -22.40 -8.69
C ALA A 394 15.03 -22.66 -8.17
N PRO A 395 15.36 -22.26 -6.93
CA PRO A 395 16.64 -22.56 -6.32
C PRO A 395 16.76 -24.06 -6.02
N THR A 396 17.98 -24.55 -5.77
CA THR A 396 18.16 -25.92 -5.29
C THR A 396 17.67 -26.08 -3.84
N ILE A 397 17.42 -27.32 -3.41
CA ILE A 397 17.12 -27.61 -1.99
C ILE A 397 18.25 -27.09 -1.10
N ASN A 398 19.50 -27.22 -1.56
CA ASN A 398 20.68 -26.72 -0.86
C ASN A 398 20.67 -25.19 -0.72
N ALA A 399 20.44 -24.46 -1.81
CA ALA A 399 20.39 -22.99 -1.80
C ALA A 399 19.23 -22.45 -0.95
N ALA A 400 18.12 -23.19 -0.87
CA ALA A 400 16.99 -22.85 -0.02
C ALA A 400 17.23 -23.29 1.44
N TRP A 401 16.86 -24.51 1.79
CA TRP A 401 16.75 -24.94 3.19
C TRP A 401 18.09 -25.25 3.87
N GLN A 402 19.20 -25.33 3.13
CA GLN A 402 20.54 -25.43 3.72
C GLN A 402 21.35 -24.13 3.62
N GLU A 403 20.73 -23.01 3.20
CA GLU A 403 21.39 -21.70 3.12
C GLU A 403 22.59 -21.67 2.17
N GLY A 404 22.57 -22.51 1.12
CA GLY A 404 23.67 -22.66 0.16
C GLY A 404 24.90 -23.40 0.70
N ASN A 405 24.79 -23.99 1.89
CA ASN A 405 25.88 -24.73 2.52
C ASN A 405 25.62 -26.24 2.43
N GLY A 406 26.60 -27.02 2.00
CA GLY A 406 26.52 -28.49 1.95
C GLY A 406 27.87 -29.14 2.25
N GLY A 407 27.86 -30.41 2.65
CA GLY A 407 29.08 -31.23 2.77
C GLY A 407 29.92 -31.08 4.04
N THR A 408 29.69 -30.08 4.91
CA THR A 408 30.34 -29.97 6.23
C THR A 408 29.31 -29.80 7.35
N ALA A 409 29.54 -30.47 8.48
CA ALA A 409 28.65 -30.41 9.65
C ALA A 409 28.79 -29.03 10.33
N ASN A 410 27.66 -28.30 10.38
CA ASN A 410 27.44 -27.02 11.05
C ASN A 410 27.93 -25.78 10.26
N SER A 411 27.00 -24.89 9.90
CA SER A 411 27.33 -23.53 9.45
C SER A 411 26.78 -22.50 10.44
N SER A 412 27.38 -21.32 10.55
CA SER A 412 27.05 -20.30 11.55
C SER A 412 25.87 -19.40 11.16
N VAL A 413 24.89 -19.90 10.40
CA VAL A 413 23.72 -19.11 10.01
C VAL A 413 22.65 -19.23 11.10
N SER A 414 22.83 -18.45 12.17
CA SER A 414 21.94 -18.45 13.33
C SER A 414 20.49 -18.15 12.94
N GLY A 415 19.55 -18.96 13.42
CA GLY A 415 18.10 -18.78 13.22
C GLY A 415 17.56 -19.13 11.82
N TYR A 416 18.39 -19.53 10.85
CA TYR A 416 17.94 -19.87 9.50
C TYR A 416 18.36 -21.26 9.04
N GLY A 417 17.58 -21.84 8.12
CA GLY A 417 17.87 -23.12 7.47
C GLY A 417 17.80 -24.34 8.40
N THR A 418 18.25 -25.49 7.91
CA THR A 418 18.38 -26.73 8.69
C THR A 418 19.46 -27.61 8.05
N GLN A 419 19.95 -28.61 8.79
CA GLN A 419 20.81 -29.65 8.22
C GLN A 419 20.00 -30.73 7.51
N ILE A 420 20.44 -31.13 6.32
CA ILE A 420 19.85 -32.17 5.48
C ILE A 420 20.85 -33.32 5.29
N THR A 421 20.61 -34.45 5.97
CA THR A 421 21.48 -35.64 6.01
C THR A 421 20.87 -36.80 5.21
N GLY A 422 21.65 -37.85 4.94
CA GLY A 422 21.14 -39.10 4.32
C GLY A 422 21.86 -39.58 3.07
N GLY A 423 22.87 -38.85 2.60
CA GLY A 423 23.63 -39.19 1.40
C GLY A 423 25.04 -38.60 1.43
N SER A 424 25.71 -38.63 0.28
CA SER A 424 27.09 -38.13 0.13
C SER A 424 27.16 -36.61 0.18
N ALA A 425 28.26 -36.09 0.74
CA ALA A 425 28.59 -34.66 0.72
C ALA A 425 28.65 -34.07 -0.71
N ILE A 426 29.06 -34.88 -1.70
CA ILE A 426 29.13 -34.48 -3.11
C ILE A 426 27.73 -34.13 -3.66
N SER A 427 26.70 -34.83 -3.18
CA SER A 427 25.29 -34.56 -3.55
C SER A 427 24.64 -33.47 -2.68
N GLY A 428 25.44 -32.68 -1.95
CA GLY A 428 25.00 -31.54 -1.15
C GLY A 428 24.48 -31.90 0.26
N PHE A 429 24.46 -33.18 0.65
CA PHE A 429 24.00 -33.59 1.98
C PHE A 429 25.00 -33.20 3.08
N ASP A 430 24.49 -32.68 4.19
CA ASP A 430 25.22 -32.57 5.44
C ASP A 430 25.58 -33.96 5.97
N GLN A 431 26.80 -34.11 6.49
CA GLN A 431 27.28 -35.38 7.03
C GLN A 431 26.97 -35.50 8.52
N ASN A 432 26.59 -36.69 8.97
CA ASN A 432 26.37 -37.00 10.38
C ASN A 432 26.87 -38.41 10.72
N ILE A 433 26.96 -38.70 12.02
CA ILE A 433 27.44 -39.99 12.55
C ILE A 433 26.52 -41.17 12.27
N THR A 434 25.22 -40.96 12.07
CA THR A 434 24.24 -42.06 11.91
C THR A 434 23.92 -42.39 10.46
N GLY A 435 24.29 -41.55 9.50
CA GLY A 435 23.94 -41.68 8.08
C GLY A 435 22.44 -41.58 7.76
N ASN A 436 21.58 -41.39 8.77
CA ASN A 436 20.13 -41.45 8.60
C ASN A 436 19.61 -40.28 7.74
N PRO A 437 18.66 -40.54 6.82
CA PRO A 437 18.06 -39.49 6.01
C PRO A 437 17.20 -38.55 6.86
N SER A 438 17.38 -37.25 6.68
CA SER A 438 16.52 -36.21 7.25
C SER A 438 15.64 -35.52 6.21
N VAL A 439 15.69 -35.97 4.95
CA VAL A 439 14.70 -35.63 3.93
C VAL A 439 14.24 -36.89 3.22
N LYS A 440 12.92 -36.97 3.00
CA LYS A 440 12.25 -38.02 2.22
C LYS A 440 11.26 -37.39 1.27
N VAL A 441 10.99 -38.07 0.17
CA VAL A 441 10.00 -37.68 -0.84
C VAL A 441 8.98 -38.79 -1.01
N PHE A 442 7.76 -38.42 -1.38
CA PHE A 442 6.74 -39.38 -1.78
C PHE A 442 6.66 -39.44 -3.31
N ILE A 443 6.86 -40.62 -3.86
CA ILE A 443 6.76 -40.85 -5.30
C ILE A 443 5.33 -41.25 -5.62
N ASN A 444 4.59 -40.32 -6.24
CA ASN A 444 3.17 -40.49 -6.54
C ASN A 444 2.93 -41.73 -7.42
N GLU A 445 3.80 -41.99 -8.39
CA GLU A 445 3.67 -43.07 -9.36
C GLU A 445 3.73 -44.46 -8.70
N SER A 446 4.58 -44.62 -7.68
CA SER A 446 4.79 -45.90 -6.99
C SER A 446 4.09 -45.97 -5.62
N ASN A 447 3.49 -44.87 -5.15
CA ASN A 447 2.87 -44.75 -3.84
C ASN A 447 3.83 -45.03 -2.66
N THR A 448 5.11 -44.67 -2.81
CA THR A 448 6.14 -44.98 -1.82
C THR A 448 6.82 -43.74 -1.25
N VAL A 449 7.19 -43.81 0.03
CA VAL A 449 8.10 -42.84 0.66
C VAL A 449 9.52 -43.37 0.53
N VAL A 450 10.39 -42.60 -0.10
CA VAL A 450 11.81 -42.93 -0.29
C VAL A 450 12.70 -41.82 0.27
N GLY A 451 13.97 -42.14 0.58
CA GLY A 451 14.97 -41.11 0.82
C GLY A 451 15.12 -40.22 -0.41
N LEU A 452 15.57 -38.97 -0.20
CA LEU A 452 15.85 -38.08 -1.33
C LEU A 452 16.84 -38.78 -2.30
N PRO A 453 16.54 -38.87 -3.62
CA PRO A 453 17.38 -39.61 -4.56
C PRO A 453 18.83 -39.12 -4.64
N ALA A 454 19.71 -39.91 -5.26
CA ALA A 454 21.17 -39.72 -5.21
C ALA A 454 21.69 -38.39 -5.76
N THR A 455 20.92 -37.68 -6.60
CA THR A 455 21.20 -36.30 -7.02
C THR A 455 21.16 -35.30 -5.85
N GLY A 456 20.55 -35.71 -4.75
CA GLY A 456 20.60 -35.05 -3.44
C GLY A 456 19.97 -33.68 -3.42
N THR A 457 20.56 -32.78 -2.64
CA THR A 457 20.01 -31.44 -2.41
C THR A 457 20.41 -30.43 -3.49
N ASN A 458 21.19 -30.86 -4.48
CA ASN A 458 21.56 -30.06 -5.64
C ASN A 458 20.45 -29.97 -6.71
N VAL A 459 19.34 -30.71 -6.55
CA VAL A 459 18.17 -30.58 -7.43
C VAL A 459 17.33 -29.34 -7.08
N PRO A 460 16.59 -28.76 -8.05
CA PRO A 460 15.62 -27.71 -7.78
C PRO A 460 14.62 -28.11 -6.67
N ILE A 461 14.29 -27.17 -5.80
CA ILE A 461 13.32 -27.40 -4.71
C ILE A 461 11.90 -27.63 -5.22
N SER A 462 11.62 -27.29 -6.48
CA SER A 462 10.34 -27.54 -7.14
C SER A 462 10.25 -28.92 -7.80
N THR A 463 11.26 -29.78 -7.66
CA THR A 463 11.29 -31.11 -8.31
C THR A 463 10.19 -32.03 -7.81
N TYR A 464 9.83 -31.95 -6.53
CA TYR A 464 8.77 -32.76 -5.92
C TYR A 464 7.65 -31.86 -5.38
N PRO A 465 6.38 -32.34 -5.35
CA PRO A 465 5.26 -31.55 -4.82
C PRO A 465 5.40 -31.25 -3.32
N GLY A 466 6.11 -32.10 -2.58
CA GLY A 466 6.40 -31.89 -1.17
C GLY A 466 7.51 -32.81 -0.67
N TYR A 467 8.02 -32.46 0.51
CA TYR A 467 9.15 -33.09 1.16
C TYR A 467 8.81 -33.35 2.62
N PHE A 468 9.04 -34.57 3.09
CA PHE A 468 9.20 -34.80 4.50
C PHE A 468 10.60 -34.35 4.89
N ILE A 469 10.71 -33.29 5.69
CA ILE A 469 11.97 -32.79 6.23
C ILE A 469 11.99 -32.91 7.75
N PHE A 470 13.03 -33.52 8.30
CA PHE A 470 13.21 -33.64 9.73
C PHE A 470 13.99 -32.45 10.25
N VAL A 471 13.27 -31.48 10.82
CA VAL A 471 13.85 -30.26 11.35
C VAL A 471 14.27 -30.49 12.80
N ARG A 472 15.50 -30.10 13.13
CA ARG A 472 16.10 -30.24 14.47
C ARG A 472 16.40 -28.88 15.13
N GLY A 473 16.56 -27.87 14.29
CA GLY A 473 16.95 -26.51 14.63
C GLY A 473 17.51 -25.85 13.38
N ASP A 474 18.09 -24.68 13.55
CA ASP A 474 18.81 -23.95 12.52
C ASP A 474 20.16 -24.60 12.16
N ARG A 475 20.88 -23.95 11.24
CA ARG A 475 22.21 -24.38 10.76
C ARG A 475 23.30 -24.50 11.84
N GLU A 476 23.14 -23.90 13.02
CA GLU A 476 24.11 -23.98 14.14
C GLU A 476 23.97 -25.29 14.94
N THR A 477 22.89 -26.04 14.74
CA THR A 477 22.65 -27.31 15.44
C THR A 477 23.81 -28.29 15.23
N ASN A 478 24.53 -28.62 16.32
CA ASN A 478 25.69 -29.52 16.25
C ASN A 478 25.27 -30.98 16.08
N LEU A 479 25.38 -31.51 14.86
CA LEU A 479 24.99 -32.88 14.54
C LEU A 479 25.81 -33.95 15.28
N MET A 480 27.02 -33.64 15.74
CA MET A 480 27.88 -34.58 16.46
C MET A 480 27.37 -34.90 17.87
N GLN A 481 26.50 -34.05 18.43
CA GLN A 481 25.86 -34.29 19.73
C GLN A 481 24.62 -35.19 19.63
N GLY A 482 24.22 -35.61 18.42
CA GLY A 482 23.09 -36.51 18.23
C GLY A 482 21.80 -35.99 18.88
N THR A 483 21.18 -36.79 19.75
CA THR A 483 19.97 -36.42 20.51
C THR A 483 20.21 -35.34 21.55
N ASN A 484 21.47 -35.12 21.97
CA ASN A 484 21.83 -34.09 22.95
C ASN A 484 21.99 -32.69 22.34
N ALA A 485 21.98 -32.57 21.00
CA ALA A 485 22.08 -31.25 20.36
C ALA A 485 20.93 -30.34 20.82
N ALA A 486 21.21 -29.06 21.05
CA ALA A 486 20.18 -28.10 21.43
C ALA A 486 19.13 -27.95 20.33
N LEU A 487 17.86 -27.76 20.72
CA LEU A 487 16.79 -27.39 19.80
C LEU A 487 16.74 -25.87 19.67
N SER A 488 16.59 -25.37 18.45
CA SER A 488 16.30 -23.95 18.20
C SER A 488 15.08 -23.78 17.31
N ASN A 489 14.45 -22.61 17.40
CA ASN A 489 13.50 -22.18 16.38
C ASN A 489 14.30 -21.89 15.11
N THR A 490 13.73 -22.15 13.94
CA THR A 490 14.40 -21.84 12.68
C THR A 490 13.43 -21.26 11.68
N THR A 491 13.92 -20.34 10.85
CA THR A 491 13.21 -19.87 9.67
C THR A 491 13.83 -20.51 8.44
N LEU A 492 13.06 -21.35 7.76
CA LEU A 492 13.43 -21.84 6.43
C LEU A 492 13.09 -20.75 5.41
N ARG A 493 13.97 -20.52 4.44
CA ARG A 493 13.72 -19.54 3.38
C ARG A 493 13.96 -20.11 1.99
N ILE A 494 13.20 -19.59 1.03
CA ILE A 494 13.28 -19.94 -0.38
C ILE A 494 13.31 -18.63 -1.16
N ILE A 495 14.27 -18.46 -2.06
CA ILE A 495 14.38 -17.28 -2.92
C ILE A 495 14.04 -17.69 -4.34
N GLY A 496 12.91 -17.23 -4.88
CA GLY A 496 12.46 -17.60 -6.21
C GLY A 496 11.30 -16.75 -6.70
N GLN A 497 10.90 -16.97 -7.95
CA GLN A 497 9.67 -16.38 -8.49
C GLN A 497 8.45 -17.05 -7.87
N THR A 498 7.42 -16.29 -7.52
CA THR A 498 6.21 -16.84 -6.90
C THR A 498 5.30 -17.48 -7.94
N ASN A 499 4.62 -18.57 -7.58
CA ASN A 499 3.55 -19.10 -8.41
C ASN A 499 2.37 -18.11 -8.50
N LYS A 500 1.72 -18.09 -9.67
CA LYS A 500 0.49 -17.35 -9.96
C LYS A 500 -0.41 -18.21 -10.89
N ASP A 501 -1.60 -17.72 -11.17
CA ASP A 501 -2.61 -18.39 -12.00
C ASP A 501 -3.03 -19.76 -11.42
N SER A 502 -3.93 -20.47 -12.09
CA SER A 502 -4.44 -21.76 -11.62
C SER A 502 -3.43 -22.89 -11.84
N ILE A 503 -3.22 -23.73 -10.83
CA ILE A 503 -2.30 -24.88 -10.88
C ILE A 503 -3.10 -26.17 -10.71
N ALA A 504 -2.95 -27.07 -11.69
CA ALA A 504 -3.62 -28.35 -11.71
C ALA A 504 -2.66 -29.49 -11.34
N SER A 505 -3.13 -30.42 -10.50
CA SER A 505 -2.42 -31.62 -10.07
C SER A 505 -3.25 -32.85 -10.41
N ALA A 506 -2.63 -33.81 -11.10
CA ALA A 506 -3.26 -35.10 -11.37
C ALA A 506 -3.34 -35.93 -10.09
N ILE A 507 -4.50 -36.55 -9.85
CA ILE A 507 -4.74 -37.44 -8.70
C ILE A 507 -4.80 -38.89 -9.18
N ASN A 508 -4.06 -39.75 -8.51
CA ASN A 508 -4.02 -41.17 -8.83
C ASN A 508 -5.38 -41.85 -8.65
N ALA A 509 -5.65 -42.85 -9.50
CA ALA A 509 -6.85 -43.67 -9.42
C ALA A 509 -6.91 -44.50 -8.13
N ALA A 510 -5.76 -44.99 -7.64
CA ALA A 510 -5.65 -45.77 -6.41
C ALA A 510 -4.55 -45.21 -5.51
N GLY A 511 -4.69 -45.46 -4.20
CA GLY A 511 -3.78 -44.94 -3.18
C GLY A 511 -3.90 -43.44 -2.96
N ILE A 512 -2.90 -42.87 -2.29
CA ILE A 512 -2.83 -41.43 -2.01
C ILE A 512 -1.97 -40.69 -3.05
N THR A 513 -2.20 -39.40 -3.21
CA THR A 513 -1.41 -38.50 -4.05
C THR A 513 -0.95 -37.32 -3.21
N MET A 514 0.35 -37.03 -3.20
CA MET A 514 0.90 -35.84 -2.58
C MET A 514 0.71 -34.62 -3.49
N VAL A 515 0.24 -33.53 -2.91
CA VAL A 515 0.07 -32.23 -3.54
C VAL A 515 0.68 -31.16 -2.63
N GLY A 516 1.45 -30.25 -3.19
CA GLY A 516 1.96 -29.08 -2.47
C GLY A 516 0.97 -27.92 -2.55
N ASN A 517 0.83 -27.13 -1.49
CA ASN A 517 0.27 -25.79 -1.66
C ASN A 517 1.26 -24.97 -2.50
N PRO A 518 0.88 -24.52 -3.70
CA PRO A 518 1.81 -23.86 -4.61
C PRO A 518 1.98 -22.37 -4.29
N TYR A 519 1.14 -21.78 -3.46
CA TYR A 519 1.11 -20.33 -3.26
C TYR A 519 1.80 -19.88 -1.99
N CYS A 520 2.30 -18.64 -2.04
CA CYS A 520 2.71 -17.87 -0.87
C CYS A 520 1.47 -17.37 -0.08
N SER A 521 0.49 -18.24 0.12
CA SER A 521 -0.77 -17.95 0.81
C SER A 521 -1.38 -19.25 1.30
N THR A 522 -2.17 -19.18 2.36
CA THR A 522 -3.04 -20.31 2.74
C THR A 522 -4.04 -20.56 1.63
N ILE A 523 -4.40 -21.82 1.40
CA ILE A 523 -5.52 -22.19 0.54
C ILE A 523 -6.63 -22.84 1.37
N ASN A 524 -7.87 -22.65 0.95
CA ASN A 524 -9.03 -23.31 1.56
C ASN A 524 -9.39 -24.56 0.75
N PHE A 525 -9.28 -25.75 1.37
CA PHE A 525 -9.54 -27.01 0.69
C PHE A 525 -10.97 -27.10 0.13
N ASP A 526 -11.96 -26.44 0.73
CA ASP A 526 -13.35 -26.41 0.24
C ASP A 526 -13.49 -25.79 -1.14
N LEU A 527 -12.73 -24.73 -1.41
CA LEU A 527 -12.85 -23.91 -2.61
C LEU A 527 -12.18 -24.55 -3.83
N LEU A 528 -11.26 -25.48 -3.59
CA LEU A 528 -10.51 -26.17 -4.64
C LEU A 528 -11.45 -26.89 -5.60
N SER A 529 -11.17 -26.76 -6.90
CA SER A 529 -11.91 -27.48 -7.94
C SER A 529 -11.46 -28.95 -7.96
N LYS A 530 -12.42 -29.87 -7.91
CA LYS A 530 -12.19 -31.30 -7.74
C LYS A 530 -12.94 -32.09 -8.81
N ILE A 531 -12.23 -32.88 -9.61
CA ILE A 531 -12.79 -33.88 -10.52
C ILE A 531 -12.31 -35.26 -10.05
N ASN A 532 -13.22 -36.14 -9.64
CA ASN A 532 -12.92 -37.45 -9.05
C ASN A 532 -11.98 -37.40 -7.82
N VAL A 533 -11.91 -36.29 -7.08
CA VAL A 533 -11.08 -36.15 -5.87
C VAL A 533 -11.94 -36.22 -4.63
N ALA A 534 -11.53 -36.99 -3.62
CA ALA A 534 -12.25 -37.12 -2.37
C ALA A 534 -12.32 -35.77 -1.62
N SER A 535 -13.44 -35.51 -0.93
CA SER A 535 -13.58 -34.34 -0.05
C SER A 535 -12.92 -34.58 1.31
N LYS A 536 -11.70 -35.12 1.28
CA LYS A 536 -10.84 -35.34 2.45
C LYS A 536 -9.38 -35.21 2.04
N PHE A 537 -8.55 -34.84 3.00
CA PHE A 537 -7.11 -34.77 2.82
C PHE A 537 -6.39 -35.14 4.11
N TYR A 538 -5.09 -35.40 3.99
CA TYR A 538 -4.23 -35.76 5.09
C TYR A 538 -3.04 -34.81 5.14
N VAL A 539 -2.73 -34.28 6.30
CA VAL A 539 -1.52 -33.48 6.55
C VAL A 539 -0.66 -34.14 7.60
N TRP A 540 0.63 -33.80 7.61
CA TRP A 540 1.52 -34.20 8.69
C TRP A 540 1.62 -33.08 9.73
N ASP A 541 1.07 -33.32 10.91
CA ASP A 541 1.18 -32.42 12.04
C ASP A 541 2.35 -32.83 12.93
N ALA A 542 3.33 -31.94 13.06
CA ALA A 542 4.50 -32.16 13.92
C ALA A 542 4.14 -32.16 15.42
N GLN A 543 2.99 -31.60 15.79
CA GLN A 543 2.53 -31.54 17.18
C GLN A 543 1.78 -32.80 17.62
N THR A 544 1.15 -33.50 16.68
CA THR A 544 0.45 -34.76 16.93
C THR A 544 1.42 -35.85 17.41
N VAL A 545 1.05 -36.58 18.47
CA VAL A 545 1.86 -37.66 19.06
C VAL A 545 1.69 -38.94 18.25
N GLY A 546 2.51 -39.08 17.20
CA GLY A 546 2.65 -40.36 16.48
C GLY A 546 3.42 -41.40 17.31
N SER A 547 3.47 -42.63 16.80
CA SER A 547 4.12 -43.78 17.48
C SER A 547 5.60 -43.60 17.84
N LEU A 548 6.30 -42.72 17.11
CA LEU A 548 7.71 -42.40 17.34
C LEU A 548 7.92 -40.99 17.93
N GLY A 549 6.85 -40.25 18.23
CA GLY A 549 6.92 -38.90 18.82
C GLY A 549 7.41 -37.78 17.87
N TYR A 550 7.57 -38.05 16.57
CA TYR A 550 8.10 -37.12 15.58
C TYR A 550 7.05 -36.45 14.68
N GLY A 551 5.80 -36.42 15.14
CA GLY A 551 4.62 -36.00 14.39
C GLY A 551 3.72 -37.18 14.00
N GLY A 552 2.57 -36.86 13.42
CA GLY A 552 1.60 -37.85 12.94
C GLY A 552 0.70 -37.32 11.84
N TYR A 553 0.00 -38.23 11.16
CA TYR A 553 -1.00 -37.86 10.17
C TYR A 553 -2.27 -37.36 10.85
N VAL A 554 -2.80 -36.26 10.32
CA VAL A 554 -4.12 -35.75 10.63
C VAL A 554 -4.98 -35.89 9.38
N THR A 555 -6.11 -36.57 9.52
CA THR A 555 -7.16 -36.67 8.50
C THR A 555 -8.13 -35.52 8.70
N VAL A 556 -8.44 -34.81 7.62
CA VAL A 556 -9.45 -33.74 7.57
C VAL A 556 -10.49 -34.14 6.53
N SER A 557 -11.71 -34.45 6.96
CA SER A 557 -12.77 -34.98 6.10
C SER A 557 -14.00 -34.08 6.15
N LYS A 558 -14.57 -33.75 4.98
CA LYS A 558 -15.78 -32.93 4.91
C LYS A 558 -16.97 -33.67 5.50
N ASN A 559 -17.68 -33.02 6.40
CA ASN A 559 -18.92 -33.48 7.02
C ASN A 559 -19.97 -32.38 6.90
N GLY A 560 -20.79 -32.47 5.85
CA GLY A 560 -21.78 -31.45 5.50
C GLY A 560 -21.11 -30.09 5.21
N ALA A 561 -21.44 -29.08 6.01
CA ALA A 561 -20.87 -27.73 5.94
C ALA A 561 -19.58 -27.55 6.78
N THR A 562 -19.17 -28.59 7.52
CA THR A 562 -18.04 -28.58 8.46
C THR A 562 -16.99 -29.64 8.09
N TYR A 563 -15.92 -29.73 8.89
CA TYR A 563 -14.88 -30.75 8.74
C TYR A 563 -14.68 -31.51 10.04
N ASP A 564 -14.62 -32.83 9.92
CA ASP A 564 -14.17 -33.70 10.99
C ASP A 564 -12.64 -33.83 10.90
N VAL A 565 -11.97 -33.73 12.05
CA VAL A 565 -10.52 -33.80 12.15
C VAL A 565 -10.13 -34.94 13.09
N SER A 566 -9.24 -35.82 12.62
CA SER A 566 -8.80 -37.00 13.38
C SER A 566 -7.28 -37.20 13.26
N PRO A 567 -6.54 -37.38 14.37
CA PRO A 567 -7.02 -37.44 15.75
C PRO A 567 -7.53 -36.07 16.24
N ALA A 568 -8.45 -36.09 17.21
CA ALA A 568 -8.96 -34.86 17.84
C ALA A 568 -7.87 -34.14 18.65
N GLY A 569 -8.03 -32.83 18.87
CA GLY A 569 -7.12 -32.01 19.68
C GLY A 569 -5.95 -31.37 18.93
N THR A 570 -5.93 -31.47 17.59
CA THR A 570 -5.02 -30.71 16.73
C THR A 570 -5.62 -29.35 16.34
N THR A 571 -4.78 -28.41 15.94
CA THR A 571 -5.15 -27.08 15.44
C THR A 571 -5.44 -27.07 13.94
N VAL A 572 -5.24 -28.20 13.25
CA VAL A 572 -5.47 -28.36 11.82
C VAL A 572 -6.96 -28.22 11.49
N THR A 573 -7.25 -27.56 10.37
CA THR A 573 -8.61 -27.31 9.86
C THR A 573 -8.63 -27.54 8.34
N GLN A 574 -9.67 -27.09 7.62
CA GLN A 574 -9.76 -27.14 6.15
C GLN A 574 -8.72 -26.26 5.43
N TYR A 575 -7.99 -25.42 6.17
CA TYR A 575 -6.98 -24.53 5.64
C TYR A 575 -5.61 -25.21 5.53
N ILE A 576 -4.98 -25.05 4.37
CA ILE A 576 -3.64 -25.60 4.10
C ILE A 576 -2.68 -24.42 3.97
N ALA A 577 -1.88 -24.21 5.00
CA ALA A 577 -0.94 -23.11 5.10
C ALA A 577 0.03 -23.05 3.90
N SER A 578 0.54 -21.85 3.59
CA SER A 578 1.63 -21.72 2.62
C SER A 578 2.82 -22.60 3.03
N GLY A 579 3.54 -23.16 2.05
CA GLY A 579 4.68 -24.04 2.32
C GLY A 579 4.32 -25.39 2.97
N ALA A 580 3.04 -25.74 3.09
CA ALA A 580 2.60 -27.07 3.50
C ALA A 580 2.26 -27.95 2.28
N ALA A 581 2.64 -29.23 2.34
CA ALA A 581 2.11 -30.25 1.45
C ALA A 581 1.08 -31.12 2.17
N PHE A 582 0.22 -31.77 1.39
CA PHE A 582 -0.86 -32.63 1.86
C PHE A 582 -1.03 -33.83 0.94
N PHE A 583 -1.79 -34.82 1.40
CA PHE A 583 -2.21 -35.95 0.60
C PHE A 583 -3.70 -35.91 0.34
N THR A 584 -4.13 -36.37 -0.82
CA THR A 584 -5.53 -36.65 -1.12
C THR A 584 -5.64 -37.93 -1.94
N GLU A 585 -6.84 -38.35 -2.29
CA GLU A 585 -7.08 -39.60 -3.02
C GLU A 585 -8.25 -39.46 -3.98
N SER A 586 -8.38 -40.43 -4.89
CA SER A 586 -9.56 -40.52 -5.76
C SER A 586 -10.82 -40.78 -4.94
N SER A 587 -11.91 -40.11 -5.30
CA SER A 587 -13.23 -40.33 -4.69
C SER A 587 -13.91 -41.62 -5.16
N ASN A 588 -13.52 -42.17 -6.31
CA ASN A 588 -14.26 -43.22 -7.01
C ASN A 588 -13.36 -44.24 -7.72
N GLY A 589 -12.07 -44.24 -7.44
CA GLY A 589 -11.12 -45.18 -8.06
C GLY A 589 -10.71 -44.80 -9.49
N LEU A 590 -11.12 -43.64 -10.00
CA LEU A 590 -10.71 -43.12 -11.32
C LEU A 590 -9.63 -42.04 -11.15
N LYS A 591 -8.83 -41.82 -12.21
CA LYS A 591 -7.90 -40.68 -12.24
C LYS A 591 -8.67 -39.38 -12.03
N GLY A 592 -8.13 -38.53 -11.14
CA GLY A 592 -8.73 -37.26 -10.79
C GLY A 592 -7.88 -36.07 -11.19
N LEU A 593 -8.46 -34.89 -11.04
CA LEU A 593 -7.81 -33.60 -11.23
C LEU A 593 -8.19 -32.68 -10.08
N LEU A 594 -7.18 -32.16 -9.39
CA LEU A 594 -7.33 -31.12 -8.39
C LEU A 594 -6.76 -29.82 -8.96
N THR A 595 -7.57 -28.77 -9.02
CA THR A 595 -7.12 -27.45 -9.48
C THR A 595 -7.21 -26.45 -8.34
N ILE A 596 -6.07 -25.83 -8.01
CA ILE A 596 -5.94 -24.76 -7.03
C ILE A 596 -5.87 -23.45 -7.81
N LYS A 597 -6.82 -22.55 -7.57
CA LYS A 597 -6.96 -21.25 -8.23
C LYS A 597 -6.47 -20.13 -7.32
N GLU A 598 -6.18 -18.96 -7.90
CA GLU A 598 -5.90 -17.73 -7.17
C GLU A 598 -7.00 -17.38 -6.15
N ALA A 599 -8.28 -17.54 -6.54
CA ALA A 599 -9.44 -17.31 -5.68
C ALA A 599 -9.61 -18.32 -4.53
N ASP A 600 -8.83 -19.41 -4.50
CA ASP A 600 -8.87 -20.38 -3.41
C ASP A 600 -7.96 -19.98 -2.23
N LYS A 601 -7.16 -18.90 -2.40
CA LYS A 601 -6.33 -18.33 -1.34
C LYS A 601 -7.19 -17.75 -0.20
N SER A 602 -6.73 -17.87 1.03
CA SER A 602 -7.47 -17.43 2.23
C SER A 602 -6.58 -16.73 3.25
N SER A 603 -7.18 -15.84 4.05
CA SER A 603 -6.54 -15.25 5.23
C SER A 603 -6.67 -16.13 6.46
N GLY A 604 -7.58 -17.12 6.44
CA GLY A 604 -7.74 -18.08 7.51
C GLY A 604 -6.57 -19.07 7.55
N GLY A 605 -6.26 -19.56 8.75
CA GLY A 605 -5.42 -20.75 8.96
C GLY A 605 -3.93 -20.66 8.56
N SER A 606 -3.38 -19.46 8.34
CA SER A 606 -1.98 -19.22 7.89
C SER A 606 -0.89 -19.97 8.64
N ASP A 607 -1.11 -20.20 9.93
CA ASP A 607 -0.06 -20.68 10.83
C ASP A 607 -0.50 -21.86 11.70
N GLN A 608 -1.71 -22.38 11.51
CA GLN A 608 -2.26 -23.41 12.40
C GLN A 608 -1.39 -24.68 12.46
N LEU A 609 -0.77 -25.08 11.34
CA LEU A 609 0.10 -26.26 11.24
C LEU A 609 1.52 -26.01 11.79
N PHE A 610 1.97 -24.76 11.84
CA PHE A 610 3.36 -24.39 12.15
C PHE A 610 3.50 -23.57 13.43
N LYS A 611 2.47 -23.53 14.28
CA LYS A 611 2.53 -22.89 15.60
C LYS A 611 3.04 -23.84 16.67
N GLU A 612 3.67 -23.27 17.70
CA GLU A 612 3.78 -23.98 18.97
C GLU A 612 2.38 -24.07 19.57
N ILE A 613 2.01 -25.26 20.01
CA ILE A 613 0.91 -25.36 20.97
C ILE A 613 1.52 -24.86 22.27
N GLU A 614 1.13 -23.65 22.70
CA GLU A 614 1.35 -23.27 24.10
C GLU A 614 0.73 -24.39 24.94
N SER A 615 1.55 -25.07 25.73
CA SER A 615 0.99 -25.96 26.75
C SER A 615 0.02 -25.11 27.56
N PRO A 616 -1.24 -25.54 27.78
CA PRO A 616 -2.14 -24.79 28.63
C PRO A 616 -1.41 -24.56 29.94
N VAL A 617 -1.23 -23.28 30.31
CA VAL A 617 -0.67 -22.90 31.60
C VAL A 617 -1.36 -23.78 32.63
N GLY A 618 -0.60 -24.64 33.30
CA GLY A 618 -1.15 -25.60 34.24
C GLY A 618 -2.00 -24.84 35.26
N LYS A 619 -3.33 -24.88 35.10
CA LYS A 619 -4.22 -24.34 36.10
C LYS A 619 -4.11 -25.27 37.28
N VAL A 620 -3.49 -24.80 38.35
CA VAL A 620 -3.63 -25.42 39.67
C VAL A 620 -5.05 -25.15 40.12
N ALA A 621 -5.93 -26.14 39.98
CA ALA A 621 -7.21 -26.13 40.66
C ALA A 621 -6.97 -26.58 42.10
N VAL A 622 -6.93 -25.63 43.03
CA VAL A 622 -6.98 -25.95 44.46
C VAL A 622 -8.45 -26.11 44.83
N ASN A 623 -8.91 -27.34 44.98
CA ASN A 623 -10.18 -27.60 45.66
C ASN A 623 -9.96 -27.40 47.16
N LEU A 624 -10.30 -26.23 47.67
CA LEU A 624 -10.51 -26.04 49.10
C LEU A 624 -11.86 -26.68 49.44
N LEU A 625 -11.82 -27.92 49.94
CA LEU A 625 -12.98 -28.48 50.65
C LEU A 625 -13.12 -27.70 51.94
N ASN A 626 -14.11 -26.81 52.00
CA ASN A 626 -14.56 -26.28 53.28
C ASN A 626 -15.38 -27.38 53.96
N SER A 627 -14.81 -28.02 54.98
CA SER A 627 -15.59 -28.82 55.91
C SER A 627 -16.41 -27.86 56.77
N ASP A 628 -17.64 -27.56 56.37
CA ASP A 628 -18.68 -27.18 57.31
C ASP A 628 -20.08 -27.51 56.76
N SER A 629 -20.62 -28.56 57.36
CA SER A 629 -22.00 -28.86 57.73
C SER A 629 -23.20 -28.20 57.01
N SER A 630 -24.15 -29.08 56.69
CA SER A 630 -25.61 -28.89 56.57
C SER A 630 -26.16 -28.11 55.37
N LEU A 631 -26.60 -28.86 54.34
CA LEU A 631 -28.01 -29.07 53.98
C LEU A 631 -28.14 -30.06 52.82
#